data_AF-A0A6G6F9H1-F1
#
_entry.id   AF-A0A6G6F9H1-F1
#
_cell.length_a   1.000
_cell.length_b   1.000
_cell.length_c   1.000
_cell.angle_alpha   90.00
_cell.angle_beta   90.00
_cell.angle_gamma   90.00
#
_symmetry.space_group_name_H-M   'P 1'
#
loop_
_entity.id
_entity.type
_entity.pdbx_description
1 polymer ?
#
loop_
_entity_poly.entity_id
_entity_poly.type
_entity_poly.pdbx_seq_one_letter_code
_entity_poly.pdbx_strand_id
1 'polypeptide(L)'
;MPTLPKPKLMARLLPEKRIFVKSDEGTRFFRIGPRQQLLAGAGALALVAWSVTATSFLVIELVQGGGAQTAALNEKLVYEQRVQELASERDAQHLAALEAQQGYDAALDALSSYQDRLLNAELRIAEVEQSRAALRRILQTAMVERDGLAERLTALALEDGSADLAALERRSAEAEQTVKFLSRALSDTALDKVAAVTDASSAQDRLAALENELELTRQASDRIFEQLEEAVVLAMEPLGKMFRDVGLPPENILKQMRQQYSGVGGPLTPIALSTKGTPADPESLRANAILDQMDELNLYRIAADKIPFAQPVHAAVRRTSGFGYRRDPIRGGSRLHAGMDWAGRSGTPILSTADGVVVHAGWQSGYGRMVKIKHEFGMETRYAHLSKITVKVGQRVSRGDLIGGMGNSGRSTGTHLHYEVRVNGDPVNPMTYIKAATNVF
;
A
#
# COMPACT_ATOMS: atom_id res chain seq x y z
N MET A 1 -71.15 9.39 47.86
CA MET A 1 -71.24 10.12 46.57
C MET A 1 -71.13 11.61 46.84
N PRO A 2 -70.00 12.28 46.57
CA PRO A 2 -69.93 13.73 46.63
C PRO A 2 -70.40 14.32 45.29
N THR A 3 -71.35 15.25 45.37
CA THR A 3 -71.88 16.02 44.26
C THR A 3 -70.81 16.95 43.68
N LEU A 4 -70.48 16.78 42.40
CA LEU A 4 -69.61 17.66 41.62
C LEU A 4 -70.13 19.12 41.64
N PRO A 5 -69.26 20.13 41.73
CA PRO A 5 -69.66 21.53 41.84
C PRO A 5 -70.21 22.09 40.52
N LYS A 6 -71.14 23.04 40.67
CA LYS A 6 -71.96 23.71 39.65
C LYS A 6 -71.16 24.33 38.49
N PRO A 7 -71.70 24.36 37.25
CA PRO A 7 -71.03 24.82 36.03
C PRO A 7 -71.05 26.36 35.87
N LYS A 8 -70.64 27.12 36.90
CA LYS A 8 -70.66 28.60 36.84
C LYS A 8 -69.35 29.24 36.37
N LEU A 9 -68.24 28.49 36.33
CA LEU A 9 -66.94 29.00 35.88
C LEU A 9 -66.76 28.95 34.35
N MET A 10 -67.20 27.88 33.68
CA MET A 10 -67.05 27.74 32.22
C MET A 10 -67.84 28.80 31.43
N ALA A 11 -69.02 29.18 31.90
CA ALA A 11 -69.86 30.18 31.25
C ALA A 11 -69.30 31.62 31.35
N ARG A 12 -68.39 31.88 32.31
CA ARG A 12 -67.72 33.19 32.47
C ARG A 12 -66.52 33.37 31.53
N LEU A 13 -65.81 32.29 31.20
CA LEU A 13 -64.60 32.32 30.36
C LEU A 13 -64.91 32.12 28.87
N LEU A 14 -65.95 31.34 28.54
CA LEU A 14 -66.38 31.09 27.16
C LEU A 14 -67.90 31.28 27.07
N PRO A 15 -68.38 32.53 26.93
CA PRO A 15 -69.81 32.80 26.82
C PRO A 15 -70.39 32.17 25.55
N GLU A 16 -71.67 31.81 25.60
CA GLU A 16 -72.38 31.26 24.44
C GLU A 16 -72.33 32.25 23.28
N LYS A 17 -71.79 31.80 22.15
CA LYS A 17 -71.77 32.59 20.92
C LYS A 17 -72.89 32.11 20.00
N ARG A 18 -73.67 33.06 19.50
CA ARG A 18 -74.72 32.82 18.51
C ARG A 18 -74.20 33.32 17.17
N ILE A 19 -74.07 32.41 16.23
CA ILE A 19 -73.71 32.76 14.85
C ILE A 19 -75.00 32.81 14.06
N PHE A 20 -75.28 33.96 13.47
CA PHE A 20 -76.43 34.18 12.60
C PHE A 20 -75.94 34.04 11.16
N VAL A 21 -76.46 33.04 10.47
CA VAL A 21 -76.19 32.86 9.03
C VAL A 21 -77.45 33.30 8.30
N LYS A 22 -77.32 34.37 7.53
CA LYS A 22 -78.41 34.91 6.72
C LYS A 22 -78.32 34.30 5.33
N SER A 23 -79.40 33.66 4.88
CA SER A 23 -79.58 33.18 3.51
C SER A 23 -80.85 33.77 2.92
N ASP A 24 -81.02 33.67 1.60
CA ASP A 24 -82.17 34.26 0.89
C ASP A 24 -83.52 33.66 1.31
N GLU A 25 -83.53 32.45 1.89
CA GLU A 25 -84.73 31.78 2.42
C GLU A 25 -84.96 32.01 3.93
N GLY A 26 -84.14 32.84 4.58
CA GLY A 26 -84.31 33.24 5.98
C GLY A 26 -83.04 33.18 6.83
N THR A 27 -83.15 33.67 8.06
CA THR A 27 -82.03 33.73 9.01
C THR A 27 -82.08 32.51 9.95
N ARG A 28 -81.11 31.60 9.83
CA ARG A 28 -80.93 30.48 10.77
C ARG A 28 -79.85 30.85 11.79
N PHE A 29 -80.08 30.54 13.07
CA PHE A 29 -79.07 30.75 14.12
C PHE A 29 -78.59 29.42 14.67
N PHE A 30 -77.29 29.33 14.90
CA PHE A 30 -76.67 28.19 15.58
C PHE A 30 -76.10 28.66 16.92
N ARG A 31 -76.34 27.89 17.97
CA ARG A 31 -75.82 28.15 19.32
C ARG A 31 -74.59 27.28 19.55
N ILE A 32 -73.44 27.90 19.76
CA ILE A 32 -72.21 27.17 20.09
C ILE A 32 -72.01 27.26 21.60
N GLY A 33 -72.28 26.14 22.27
CA GLY A 33 -72.12 26.02 23.72
C GLY A 33 -70.64 26.02 24.15
N PRO A 34 -70.33 26.30 25.43
CA PRO A 34 -68.96 26.38 25.93
C PRO A 34 -68.12 25.10 25.68
N ARG A 35 -68.76 23.92 25.74
CA ARG A 35 -68.12 22.62 25.45
C ARG A 35 -67.71 22.47 23.99
N GLN A 36 -68.53 22.96 23.06
CA GLN A 36 -68.25 22.91 21.62
C GLN A 36 -67.12 23.88 21.26
N GLN A 37 -67.05 25.05 21.91
CA GLN A 37 -65.93 25.99 21.74
C GLN A 37 -64.60 25.40 22.22
N LEU A 38 -64.60 24.68 23.35
CA LEU A 38 -63.40 23.99 23.84
C LEU A 38 -62.96 22.84 22.93
N LEU A 39 -63.90 22.03 22.45
CA LEU A 39 -63.60 20.96 21.49
C LEU A 39 -63.03 21.52 20.19
N ALA A 40 -63.62 22.59 19.66
CA ALA A 40 -63.11 23.27 18.47
C ALA A 40 -61.71 23.88 18.71
N GLY A 41 -61.49 24.51 19.86
CA GLY A 41 -60.18 25.07 20.22
C GLY A 41 -59.11 24.00 20.43
N ALA A 42 -59.45 22.89 21.10
CA ALA A 42 -58.55 21.75 21.28
C ALA A 42 -58.24 21.07 19.94
N GLY A 43 -59.23 20.94 19.04
CA GLY A 43 -59.03 20.43 17.69
C GLY A 43 -58.11 21.32 16.85
N ALA A 44 -58.29 22.64 16.92
CA ALA A 44 -57.42 23.60 16.24
C ALA A 44 -55.97 23.54 16.78
N LEU A 45 -55.80 23.45 18.10
CA LEU A 45 -54.48 23.27 18.72
C LEU A 45 -53.82 21.96 18.32
N ALA A 46 -54.58 20.86 18.27
CA ALA A 46 -54.08 19.57 17.82
C ALA A 46 -53.62 19.60 16.35
N LEU A 47 -54.38 20.29 15.49
CA LEU A 47 -54.01 20.50 14.08
C LEU A 47 -52.72 21.31 13.92
N VAL A 48 -52.55 22.39 14.69
CA VAL A 48 -51.32 23.19 14.68
C VAL A 48 -50.13 22.38 15.22
N ALA A 49 -50.33 21.63 16.31
CA ALA A 49 -49.29 20.77 16.86
C ALA A 49 -48.89 19.67 15.85
N TRP A 50 -49.86 19.09 15.14
CA TRP A 50 -49.63 18.14 14.07
C TRP A 50 -48.87 18.77 12.89
N SER A 51 -49.26 19.95 12.42
CA SER A 51 -48.56 20.59 11.31
C SER A 51 -47.12 20.94 11.66
N VAL A 52 -46.86 21.40 12.90
CA VAL A 52 -45.49 21.71 13.37
C VAL A 52 -44.64 20.44 13.45
N THR A 53 -45.19 19.36 14.01
CA THR A 53 -44.48 18.08 14.10
C THR A 53 -44.21 17.47 12.72
N ALA A 54 -45.20 17.44 11.84
CA ALA A 54 -45.04 16.95 10.46
C ALA A 54 -44.00 17.75 9.67
N THR A 55 -44.03 19.08 9.77
CA THR A 55 -43.04 19.95 9.10
C THR A 55 -41.64 19.72 9.65
N SER A 56 -41.50 19.55 10.98
CA SER A 56 -40.21 19.24 11.60
C SER A 56 -39.65 17.89 11.13
N PHE A 57 -40.48 16.86 10.99
CA PHE A 57 -40.05 15.57 10.45
C PHE A 57 -39.55 15.71 9.00
N LEU A 58 -40.28 16.43 8.14
CA LEU A 58 -39.88 16.65 6.75
C LEU A 58 -38.54 17.40 6.64
N VAL A 59 -38.29 18.41 7.47
CA VAL A 59 -37.02 19.15 7.47
C VAL A 59 -35.87 18.26 7.96
N ILE A 60 -36.09 17.44 8.99
CA ILE A 60 -35.08 16.50 9.48
C ILE A 60 -34.74 15.46 8.40
N GLU A 61 -35.74 14.94 7.69
CA GLU A 61 -35.55 13.97 6.61
C GLU A 61 -34.84 14.58 5.39
N LEU A 62 -35.16 15.84 5.04
CA LEU A 62 -34.48 16.57 3.96
C LEU A 62 -32.99 16.81 4.28
N VAL A 63 -32.66 17.15 5.52
CA VAL A 63 -31.28 17.43 5.95
C VAL A 63 -30.48 16.15 6.17
N GLN A 64 -31.09 15.07 6.68
CA GLN A 64 -30.39 13.82 7.00
C GLN A 64 -30.34 12.82 5.84
N GLY A 65 -31.37 12.78 4.98
CA GLY A 65 -31.48 11.79 3.91
C GLY A 65 -30.58 12.05 2.70
N GLY A 66 -30.38 13.31 2.32
CA GLY A 66 -29.57 13.68 1.15
C GLY A 66 -28.05 13.69 1.37
N GLY A 67 -27.60 13.87 2.62
CA GLY A 67 -26.18 14.01 2.94
C GLY A 67 -25.39 12.69 2.93
N ALA A 68 -26.01 11.59 3.34
CA ALA A 68 -25.31 10.31 3.44
C ALA A 68 -25.00 9.69 2.07
N GLN A 69 -25.93 9.77 1.11
CA GLN A 69 -25.71 9.26 -0.25
C GLN A 69 -24.69 10.10 -1.02
N THR A 70 -24.75 11.42 -0.87
CA THR A 70 -23.79 12.34 -1.51
C THR A 70 -22.39 12.21 -0.90
N ALA A 71 -22.28 12.05 0.43
CA ALA A 71 -21.01 11.75 1.09
C ALA A 71 -20.40 10.42 0.62
N ALA A 72 -21.21 9.34 0.54
CA ALA A 72 -20.74 8.05 0.06
C ALA A 72 -20.30 8.08 -1.42
N LEU A 73 -21.00 8.85 -2.27
CA LEU A 73 -20.61 9.07 -3.67
C LEU A 73 -19.28 9.82 -3.77
N ASN A 74 -19.08 10.85 -2.95
CA ASN A 74 -17.82 11.60 -2.92
C ASN A 74 -16.67 10.73 -2.43
N GLU A 75 -16.88 9.93 -1.38
CA GLU A 75 -15.87 8.99 -0.86
C GLU A 75 -15.48 7.95 -1.92
N LYS A 76 -16.47 7.42 -2.64
CA LYS A 76 -16.24 6.52 -3.78
C LYS A 76 -15.42 7.19 -4.88
N LEU A 77 -15.74 8.43 -5.25
CA LEU A 77 -14.99 9.17 -6.28
C LEU A 77 -13.54 9.41 -5.88
N VAL A 78 -13.29 9.80 -4.62
CA VAL A 78 -11.92 9.97 -4.11
C VAL A 78 -11.16 8.64 -4.12
N TYR A 79 -11.82 7.55 -3.74
CA TYR A 79 -11.24 6.22 -3.80
C TYR A 79 -10.86 5.81 -5.23
N GLU A 80 -11.78 5.97 -6.19
CA GLU A 80 -11.54 5.65 -7.61
C GLU A 80 -10.38 6.48 -8.18
N GLN A 81 -10.33 7.78 -7.86
CA GLN A 81 -9.21 8.65 -8.24
C GLN A 81 -7.89 8.15 -7.68
N ARG A 82 -7.86 7.75 -6.39
CA ARG A 82 -6.63 7.24 -5.77
C ARG A 82 -6.17 5.93 -6.39
N VAL A 83 -7.09 5.02 -6.72
CA VAL A 83 -6.76 3.77 -7.42
C VAL A 83 -6.17 4.05 -8.80
N GLN A 84 -6.74 5.00 -9.53
CA GLN A 84 -6.24 5.39 -10.85
C GLN A 84 -4.85 6.04 -10.78
N GLU A 85 -4.61 6.89 -9.79
CA GLU A 85 -3.29 7.47 -9.52
C GLU A 85 -2.25 6.37 -9.26
N LEU A 86 -2.55 5.44 -8.35
CA LEU A 86 -1.67 4.30 -8.05
C LEU A 86 -1.41 3.40 -9.26
N ALA A 87 -2.43 3.15 -10.08
CA ALA A 87 -2.27 2.38 -11.31
C ALA A 87 -1.35 3.09 -12.30
N SER A 88 -1.51 4.42 -12.46
CA SER A 88 -0.65 5.22 -13.34
C SER A 88 0.79 5.28 -12.85
N GLU A 89 1.01 5.36 -11.52
CA GLU A 89 2.34 5.34 -10.91
C GLU A 89 3.00 3.98 -11.13
N ARG A 90 2.28 2.88 -10.89
CA ARG A 90 2.77 1.52 -11.18
C ARG A 90 3.16 1.36 -12.65
N ASP A 91 2.32 1.81 -13.57
CA ASP A 91 2.58 1.66 -15.01
C ASP A 91 3.80 2.50 -15.45
N ALA A 92 3.96 3.70 -14.89
CA ALA A 92 5.14 4.53 -15.10
C ALA A 92 6.42 3.87 -14.55
N GLN A 93 6.35 3.28 -13.35
CA GLN A 93 7.48 2.55 -12.77
C GLN A 93 7.82 1.29 -13.58
N HIS A 94 6.83 0.57 -14.09
CA HIS A 94 7.05 -0.59 -14.95
C HIS A 94 7.71 -0.19 -16.27
N LEU A 95 7.30 0.92 -16.88
CA LEU A 95 7.96 1.45 -18.07
C LEU A 95 9.42 1.84 -17.78
N ALA A 96 9.66 2.56 -16.69
CA ALA A 96 11.00 2.97 -16.27
C ALA A 96 11.90 1.75 -16.00
N ALA A 97 11.36 0.68 -15.40
CA ALA A 97 12.09 -0.57 -15.19
C ALA A 97 12.46 -1.27 -16.51
N LEU A 98 11.55 -1.29 -17.49
CA LEU A 98 11.84 -1.83 -18.82
C LEU A 98 12.91 -1.01 -19.56
N GLU A 99 12.84 0.32 -19.50
CA GLU A 99 13.86 1.19 -20.08
C GLU A 99 15.23 1.00 -19.40
N ALA A 100 15.25 0.87 -18.07
CA ALA A 100 16.47 0.57 -17.32
C ALA A 100 17.05 -0.80 -17.71
N GLN A 101 16.21 -1.83 -17.87
CA GLN A 101 16.65 -3.16 -18.31
C GLN A 101 17.24 -3.11 -19.72
N GLN A 102 16.59 -2.42 -20.66
CA GLN A 102 17.13 -2.24 -22.01
C GLN A 102 18.46 -1.48 -22.01
N GLY A 103 18.59 -0.46 -21.15
CA GLY A 103 19.84 0.27 -20.94
C GLY A 103 20.95 -0.63 -20.40
N TYR A 104 20.62 -1.52 -19.46
CA TYR A 104 21.55 -2.51 -18.91
C TYR A 104 22.03 -3.53 -19.96
N ASP A 105 21.11 -4.09 -20.73
CA ASP A 105 21.46 -5.04 -21.81
C ASP A 105 22.36 -4.37 -22.87
N ALA A 106 22.04 -3.14 -23.25
CA ALA A 106 22.87 -2.35 -24.16
C ALA A 106 24.27 -2.07 -23.57
N ALA A 107 24.39 -1.84 -22.26
CA ALA A 107 25.66 -1.64 -21.60
C ALA A 107 26.50 -2.93 -21.58
N LEU A 108 25.90 -4.10 -21.39
CA LEU A 108 26.58 -5.39 -21.46
C LEU A 108 27.11 -5.67 -22.88
N ASP A 109 26.32 -5.38 -23.91
CA ASP A 109 26.77 -5.49 -25.30
C ASP A 109 27.93 -4.53 -25.58
N ALA A 110 27.86 -3.30 -25.06
CA ALA A 110 28.95 -2.34 -25.18
C ALA A 110 30.23 -2.84 -24.50
N LEU A 111 30.11 -3.42 -23.29
CA LEU A 111 31.22 -3.99 -22.54
C LEU A 111 31.93 -5.08 -23.36
N SER A 112 31.16 -6.02 -23.93
CA SER A 112 31.73 -7.07 -24.80
C SER A 112 32.44 -6.47 -26.01
N SER A 113 31.85 -5.45 -26.65
CA SER A 113 32.50 -4.78 -27.78
C SER A 113 33.80 -4.07 -27.39
N TYR A 114 33.88 -3.48 -26.19
CA TYR A 114 35.11 -2.85 -25.72
C TYR A 114 36.20 -3.86 -25.36
N GLN A 115 35.82 -5.01 -24.79
CA GLN A 115 36.74 -6.12 -24.55
C GLN A 115 37.35 -6.63 -25.86
N ASP A 116 36.55 -6.80 -26.91
CA ASP A 116 37.03 -7.18 -28.24
C ASP A 116 37.96 -6.13 -28.86
N ARG A 117 37.62 -4.84 -28.73
CA ARG A 117 38.48 -3.74 -29.22
C ARG A 117 39.82 -3.72 -28.49
N LEU A 118 39.81 -3.90 -27.18
CA LEU A 118 41.02 -3.94 -26.37
C LEU A 118 41.91 -5.11 -26.79
N LEU A 119 41.34 -6.31 -26.93
CA LEU A 119 42.06 -7.49 -27.38
C LEU A 119 42.69 -7.28 -28.77
N ASN A 120 41.94 -6.73 -29.72
CA ASN A 120 42.44 -6.44 -31.06
C ASN A 120 43.56 -5.38 -31.05
N ALA A 121 43.45 -4.35 -30.21
CA ALA A 121 44.48 -3.34 -30.07
C ALA A 121 45.78 -3.94 -29.49
N GLU A 122 45.67 -4.80 -28.47
CA GLU A 122 46.82 -5.53 -27.90
C GLU A 122 47.52 -6.42 -28.93
N LEU A 123 46.74 -7.17 -29.72
CA LEU A 123 47.27 -7.99 -30.82
C LEU A 123 47.99 -7.13 -31.86
N ARG A 124 47.42 -5.98 -32.24
CA ARG A 124 48.02 -5.07 -33.23
C ARG A 124 49.29 -4.42 -32.69
N ILE A 125 49.34 -4.07 -31.41
CA ILE A 125 50.57 -3.58 -30.76
C ILE A 125 51.66 -4.65 -30.87
N ALA A 126 51.35 -5.92 -30.57
CA ALA A 126 52.33 -7.01 -30.66
C ALA A 126 52.84 -7.21 -32.10
N GLU A 127 51.96 -7.16 -33.10
CA GLU A 127 52.32 -7.26 -34.53
C GLU A 127 53.22 -6.10 -34.98
N VAL A 128 52.88 -4.87 -34.57
CA VAL A 128 53.65 -3.65 -34.88
C VAL A 128 55.03 -3.69 -34.24
N GLU A 129 55.16 -4.23 -33.01
CA GLU A 129 56.46 -4.40 -32.35
C GLU A 129 57.35 -5.39 -33.10
N GLN A 130 56.81 -6.53 -33.53
CA GLN A 130 57.54 -7.51 -34.33
C GLN A 130 57.98 -6.92 -35.67
N SER A 131 57.07 -6.24 -36.36
CA SER A 131 57.33 -5.59 -37.66
C SER A 131 58.40 -4.51 -37.56
N ARG A 132 58.33 -3.66 -36.52
CA ARG A 132 59.34 -2.63 -36.25
C ARG A 132 60.71 -3.23 -35.94
N ALA A 133 60.77 -4.34 -35.19
CA ALA A 133 62.03 -5.02 -34.90
C ALA A 133 62.67 -5.58 -36.18
N ALA A 134 61.88 -6.13 -37.09
CA ALA A 134 62.34 -6.60 -38.40
C ALA A 134 62.81 -5.44 -39.30
N LEU A 135 61.99 -4.40 -39.48
CA LEU A 135 62.34 -3.22 -40.29
C LEU A 135 63.60 -2.50 -39.80
N ARG A 136 63.81 -2.43 -38.48
CA ARG A 136 65.03 -1.82 -37.90
C ARG A 136 66.28 -2.60 -38.30
N ARG A 137 66.23 -3.94 -38.31
CA ARG A 137 67.35 -4.78 -38.76
C ARG A 137 67.63 -4.56 -40.25
N ILE A 138 66.59 -4.54 -41.08
CA ILE A 138 66.71 -4.31 -42.53
C ILE A 138 67.30 -2.92 -42.79
N LEU A 139 66.82 -1.89 -42.09
CA LEU A 139 67.34 -0.53 -42.20
C LEU A 139 68.82 -0.45 -41.83
N GLN A 140 69.23 -1.11 -40.73
CA GLN A 140 70.64 -1.16 -40.35
C GLN A 140 71.51 -1.80 -41.44
N THR A 141 71.06 -2.90 -42.04
CA THR A 141 71.77 -3.54 -43.16
C THR A 141 71.83 -2.62 -44.38
N ALA A 142 70.72 -1.99 -44.76
CA ALA A 142 70.66 -1.08 -45.91
C ALA A 142 71.54 0.18 -45.71
N MET A 143 71.63 0.71 -44.49
CA MET A 143 72.52 1.82 -44.17
C MET A 143 73.99 1.45 -44.33
N VAL A 144 74.40 0.27 -43.84
CA VAL A 144 75.77 -0.23 -43.99
C VAL A 144 76.11 -0.44 -45.47
N GLU A 145 75.18 -0.99 -46.26
CA GLU A 145 75.38 -1.17 -47.70
C GLU A 145 75.51 0.16 -48.45
N ARG A 146 74.63 1.13 -48.16
CA ARG A 146 74.72 2.49 -48.70
C ARG A 146 76.07 3.14 -48.37
N ASP A 147 76.51 3.06 -47.12
CA ASP A 147 77.75 3.67 -46.67
C ASP A 147 78.97 3.07 -47.36
N GLY A 148 79.00 1.73 -47.51
CA GLY A 148 80.05 1.06 -48.26
C GLY A 148 80.04 1.37 -49.76
N LEU A 149 78.86 1.58 -50.36
CA LEU A 149 78.73 2.03 -51.75
C LEU A 149 79.21 3.47 -51.93
N ALA A 150 78.87 4.38 -51.01
CA ALA A 150 79.31 5.76 -51.03
C ALA A 150 80.83 5.87 -50.90
N GLU A 151 81.45 5.10 -50.01
CA GLU A 151 82.90 5.04 -49.82
C GLU A 151 83.62 4.55 -51.10
N ARG A 152 83.10 3.49 -51.74
CA ARG A 152 83.63 3.00 -53.03
C ARG A 152 83.50 4.03 -54.15
N LEU A 153 82.40 4.77 -54.19
CA LEU A 153 82.17 5.85 -55.14
C LEU A 153 83.20 6.97 -54.98
N THR A 154 83.50 7.37 -53.73
CA THR A 154 84.54 8.37 -53.46
C THR A 154 85.95 7.90 -53.83
N ALA A 155 86.23 6.59 -53.69
CA ALA A 155 87.50 6.01 -54.08
C ALA A 155 87.68 5.93 -55.61
N LEU A 156 86.63 5.54 -56.33
CA LEU A 156 86.61 5.44 -57.80
C LEU A 156 86.54 6.79 -58.51
N ALA A 157 85.98 7.84 -57.89
CA ALA A 157 85.99 9.19 -58.44
C ALA A 157 87.41 9.79 -58.60
N LEU A 158 88.43 9.15 -58.01
CA LEU A 158 89.85 9.49 -58.17
C LEU A 158 90.53 8.73 -59.33
N GLU A 159 89.86 7.77 -59.98
CA GLU A 159 90.35 6.98 -61.11
C GLU A 159 89.46 7.18 -62.38
N ASP A 160 90.05 7.29 -63.57
CA ASP A 160 89.44 7.79 -64.83
C ASP A 160 88.46 6.79 -65.53
N GLY A 161 87.78 5.92 -64.77
CA GLY A 161 86.94 4.83 -65.27
C GLY A 161 85.44 5.16 -65.35
N SER A 162 84.97 5.68 -66.49
CA SER A 162 83.60 6.22 -66.66
C SER A 162 82.43 5.20 -66.62
N ALA A 163 82.64 3.95 -67.03
CA ALA A 163 81.54 2.98 -67.19
C ALA A 163 81.13 2.28 -65.86
N ASP A 164 82.09 1.94 -65.00
CA ASP A 164 81.83 1.36 -63.68
C ASP A 164 81.26 2.40 -62.69
N LEU A 165 81.66 3.66 -62.85
CA LEU A 165 81.17 4.77 -62.05
C LEU A 165 79.64 4.94 -62.19
N ALA A 166 79.11 4.93 -63.42
CA ALA A 166 77.69 5.09 -63.69
C ALA A 166 76.81 3.91 -63.20
N ALA A 167 77.38 2.70 -63.06
CA ALA A 167 76.70 1.56 -62.47
C ALA A 167 76.67 1.65 -60.94
N LEU A 168 77.76 2.09 -60.33
CA LEU A 168 77.84 2.32 -58.88
C LEU A 168 76.96 3.49 -58.42
N GLU A 169 76.89 4.58 -59.19
CA GLU A 169 75.99 5.72 -58.93
C GLU A 169 74.52 5.30 -58.88
N ARG A 170 74.08 4.45 -59.82
CA ARG A 170 72.70 3.91 -59.80
C ARG A 170 72.44 3.06 -58.56
N ARG A 171 73.35 2.15 -58.21
CA ARG A 171 73.22 1.32 -57.01
C ARG A 171 73.24 2.13 -55.72
N SER A 172 74.06 3.18 -55.65
CA SER A 172 74.11 4.10 -54.51
C SER A 172 72.79 4.87 -54.37
N ALA A 173 72.25 5.38 -55.48
CA ALA A 173 70.96 6.06 -55.51
C ALA A 173 69.79 5.13 -55.10
N GLU A 174 69.80 3.87 -55.55
CA GLU A 174 68.83 2.84 -55.15
C GLU A 174 68.94 2.51 -53.64
N ALA A 175 70.16 2.40 -53.11
CA ALA A 175 70.39 2.18 -51.67
C ALA A 175 69.91 3.37 -50.83
N GLU A 176 70.16 4.61 -51.27
CA GLU A 176 69.61 5.81 -50.62
C GLU A 176 68.08 5.84 -50.63
N GLN A 177 67.46 5.48 -51.75
CA GLN A 177 66.00 5.40 -51.87
C GLN A 177 65.43 4.33 -50.95
N THR A 178 66.10 3.18 -50.83
CA THR A 178 65.72 2.09 -49.93
C THR A 178 65.79 2.51 -48.47
N VAL A 179 66.88 3.18 -48.05
CA VAL A 179 67.03 3.72 -46.69
C VAL A 179 65.94 4.77 -46.40
N LYS A 180 65.64 5.67 -47.35
CA LYS A 180 64.54 6.65 -47.21
C LYS A 180 63.18 5.97 -47.06
N PHE A 181 62.89 4.95 -47.87
CA PHE A 181 61.65 4.19 -47.80
C PHE A 181 61.50 3.49 -46.44
N LEU A 182 62.53 2.76 -45.99
CA LEU A 182 62.52 2.05 -44.71
C LEU A 182 62.42 2.99 -43.51
N SER A 183 63.09 4.15 -43.56
CA SER A 183 62.98 5.19 -42.52
C SER A 183 61.54 5.73 -42.43
N ARG A 184 60.92 6.02 -43.58
CA ARG A 184 59.51 6.45 -43.63
C ARG A 184 58.57 5.36 -43.11
N ALA A 185 58.74 4.12 -43.55
CA ALA A 185 57.95 2.99 -43.07
C ALA A 185 58.09 2.79 -41.55
N LEU A 186 59.29 2.95 -40.99
CA LEU A 186 59.52 2.86 -39.54
C LEU A 186 58.84 4.01 -38.77
N SER A 187 58.81 5.20 -39.35
CA SER A 187 58.09 6.37 -38.83
C SER A 187 56.58 6.16 -38.86
N ASP A 188 56.03 5.69 -39.98
CA ASP A 188 54.60 5.39 -40.12
C ASP A 188 54.18 4.29 -39.13
N THR A 189 54.99 3.22 -39.01
CA THR A 189 54.76 2.14 -38.03
C THR A 189 54.81 2.64 -36.57
N ALA A 190 55.64 3.65 -36.29
CA ALA A 190 55.69 4.26 -34.96
C ALA A 190 54.43 5.08 -34.65
N LEU A 191 53.89 5.79 -35.65
CA LEU A 191 52.61 6.51 -35.52
C LEU A 191 51.44 5.53 -35.32
N ASP A 192 51.41 4.43 -36.08
CA ASP A 192 50.41 3.37 -35.92
C ASP A 192 50.46 2.76 -34.51
N LYS A 193 51.66 2.56 -33.94
CA LYS A 193 51.80 2.11 -32.54
C LYS A 193 51.18 3.11 -31.57
N VAL A 194 51.46 4.40 -31.74
CA VAL A 194 50.92 5.44 -30.85
C VAL A 194 49.40 5.44 -30.92
N ALA A 195 48.82 5.38 -32.12
CA ALA A 195 47.37 5.28 -32.30
C ALA A 195 46.79 4.04 -31.60
N ALA A 196 47.39 2.86 -31.82
CA ALA A 196 46.93 1.62 -31.20
C ALA A 196 47.02 1.65 -29.66
N VAL A 197 48.07 2.25 -29.10
CA VAL A 197 48.23 2.42 -27.64
C VAL A 197 47.20 3.40 -27.08
N THR A 198 46.94 4.51 -27.76
CA THR A 198 45.91 5.48 -27.35
C THR A 198 44.52 4.83 -27.37
N ASP A 199 44.21 4.08 -28.42
CA ASP A 199 42.94 3.35 -28.53
C ASP A 199 42.79 2.34 -27.38
N ALA A 200 43.81 1.54 -27.11
CA ALA A 200 43.82 0.56 -26.01
C ALA A 200 43.62 1.24 -24.64
N SER A 201 44.32 2.34 -24.37
CA SER A 201 44.15 3.11 -23.12
C SER A 201 42.72 3.63 -22.99
N SER A 202 42.15 4.18 -24.07
CA SER A 202 40.78 4.71 -24.04
C SER A 202 39.72 3.62 -23.82
N ALA A 203 39.95 2.42 -24.36
CA ALA A 203 39.08 1.26 -24.15
C ALA A 203 39.17 0.77 -22.69
N GLN A 204 40.37 0.71 -22.12
CA GLN A 204 40.57 0.36 -20.71
C GLN A 204 39.87 1.34 -19.77
N ASP A 205 40.01 2.65 -20.00
CA ASP A 205 39.34 3.68 -19.19
C ASP A 205 37.81 3.54 -19.25
N ARG A 206 37.25 3.20 -20.43
CA ARG A 206 35.81 2.97 -20.61
C ARG A 206 35.32 1.71 -19.91
N LEU A 207 36.10 0.62 -19.99
CA LEU A 207 35.80 -0.64 -19.31
C LEU A 207 35.76 -0.44 -17.80
N ALA A 208 36.77 0.22 -17.24
CA ALA A 208 36.82 0.53 -15.81
C ALA A 208 35.63 1.40 -15.36
N ALA A 209 35.18 2.34 -16.21
CA ALA A 209 34.00 3.14 -15.92
C ALA A 209 32.70 2.30 -15.89
N LEU A 210 32.51 1.43 -16.89
CA LEU A 210 31.35 0.53 -16.96
C LEU A 210 31.32 -0.49 -15.81
N GLU A 211 32.47 -1.05 -15.44
CA GLU A 211 32.57 -1.96 -14.29
C GLU A 211 32.16 -1.27 -12.98
N ASN A 212 32.59 -0.02 -12.77
CA ASN A 212 32.16 0.77 -11.62
C ASN A 212 30.66 1.06 -11.65
N GLU A 213 30.09 1.38 -12.81
CA GLU A 213 28.65 1.64 -12.97
C GLU A 213 27.80 0.39 -12.68
N LEU A 214 28.24 -0.78 -13.15
CA LEU A 214 27.60 -2.06 -12.86
C LEU A 214 27.64 -2.38 -11.36
N GLU A 215 28.80 -2.17 -10.72
CA GLU A 215 28.94 -2.38 -9.27
C GLU A 215 28.06 -1.42 -8.46
N LEU A 216 28.00 -0.14 -8.84
CA LEU A 216 27.12 0.83 -8.19
C LEU A 216 25.64 0.46 -8.35
N THR A 217 25.24 -0.03 -9.52
CA THR A 217 23.85 -0.46 -9.80
C THR A 217 23.50 -1.69 -8.98
N ARG A 218 24.43 -2.65 -8.86
CA ARG A 218 24.29 -3.82 -8.01
C ARG A 218 24.15 -3.44 -6.53
N GLN A 219 25.02 -2.58 -6.02
CA GLN A 219 24.95 -2.08 -4.64
C GLN A 219 23.65 -1.31 -4.37
N ALA A 220 23.16 -0.54 -5.33
CA ALA A 220 21.88 0.15 -5.21
C ALA A 220 20.72 -0.85 -5.10
N SER A 221 20.72 -1.89 -5.94
CA SER A 221 19.72 -2.96 -5.91
C SER A 221 19.77 -3.73 -4.58
N ASP A 222 20.96 -4.09 -4.10
CA ASP A 222 21.15 -4.76 -2.82
C ASP A 222 20.60 -3.93 -1.66
N ARG A 223 20.85 -2.62 -1.63
CA ARG A 223 20.28 -1.71 -0.62
C ARG A 223 18.75 -1.64 -0.67
N ILE A 224 18.17 -1.63 -1.87
CA ILE A 224 16.70 -1.63 -2.02
C ILE A 224 16.13 -2.93 -1.43
N PHE A 225 16.72 -4.08 -1.76
CA PHE A 225 16.28 -5.36 -1.22
C PHE A 225 16.41 -5.43 0.31
N GLU A 226 17.54 -4.97 0.87
CA GLU A 226 17.73 -4.90 2.32
C GLU A 226 16.67 -4.03 3.00
N GLN A 227 16.38 -2.86 2.44
CA GLN A 227 15.34 -1.96 2.97
C GLN A 227 13.95 -2.58 2.91
N LEU A 228 13.63 -3.29 1.83
CA LEU A 228 12.34 -3.97 1.68
C LEU A 228 12.21 -5.14 2.65
N GLU A 229 13.23 -5.98 2.78
CA GLU A 229 13.27 -7.09 3.73
C GLU A 229 13.11 -6.58 5.17
N GLU A 230 13.89 -5.56 5.54
CA GLU A 230 13.81 -4.95 6.87
C GLU A 230 12.43 -4.33 7.12
N ALA A 231 11.88 -3.59 6.16
CA ALA A 231 10.56 -2.97 6.28
C ALA A 231 9.44 -4.01 6.44
N VAL A 232 9.50 -5.11 5.69
CA VAL A 232 8.50 -6.19 5.79
C VAL A 232 8.62 -6.91 7.13
N VAL A 233 9.83 -7.24 7.58
CA VAL A 233 10.05 -7.86 8.91
C VAL A 233 9.56 -6.94 10.04
N LEU A 234 9.92 -5.66 10.01
CA LEU A 234 9.49 -4.65 10.96
C LEU A 234 7.96 -4.47 10.97
N ALA A 235 7.30 -4.62 9.84
CA ALA A 235 5.84 -4.57 9.74
C ALA A 235 5.16 -5.86 10.26
N MET A 236 5.77 -7.02 10.04
CA MET A 236 5.21 -8.33 10.43
C MET A 236 5.38 -8.63 11.92
N GLU A 237 6.49 -8.23 12.55
CA GLU A 237 6.77 -8.58 13.94
C GLU A 237 5.69 -8.10 14.94
N PRO A 238 5.20 -6.84 14.88
CA PRO A 238 4.12 -6.36 15.74
C PRO A 238 2.81 -7.12 15.51
N LEU A 239 2.47 -7.44 14.26
CA LEU A 239 1.29 -8.22 13.90
C LEU A 239 1.37 -9.65 14.49
N GLY A 240 2.49 -10.32 14.32
CA GLY A 240 2.72 -11.66 14.88
C GLY A 240 2.63 -11.66 16.41
N LYS A 241 3.19 -10.64 17.08
CA LYS A 241 3.10 -10.49 18.53
C LYS A 241 1.64 -10.28 18.98
N MET A 242 0.89 -9.44 18.29
CA MET A 242 -0.52 -9.18 18.59
C MET A 242 -1.37 -10.46 18.58
N PHE A 243 -1.18 -11.36 17.61
CA PHE A 243 -1.90 -12.64 17.58
C PHE A 243 -1.47 -13.56 18.74
N ARG A 244 -0.16 -13.65 19.02
CA ARG A 244 0.36 -14.46 20.14
C ARG A 244 -0.18 -13.99 21.50
N ASP A 245 -0.29 -12.67 21.70
CA ASP A 245 -0.80 -12.07 22.95
C ASP A 245 -2.26 -12.48 23.26
N VAL A 246 -3.03 -12.87 22.24
CA VAL A 246 -4.42 -13.37 22.39
C VAL A 246 -4.55 -14.89 22.28
N GLY A 247 -3.42 -15.62 22.30
CA GLY A 247 -3.40 -17.08 22.22
C GLY A 247 -3.70 -17.62 20.82
N LEU A 248 -3.51 -16.82 19.77
CA LEU A 248 -3.65 -17.23 18.38
C LEU A 248 -2.26 -17.33 17.72
N PRO A 249 -1.69 -18.53 17.55
CA PRO A 249 -0.40 -18.67 16.89
C PRO A 249 -0.49 -18.26 15.40
N PRO A 250 0.39 -17.36 14.93
CA PRO A 250 0.34 -16.80 13.57
C PRO A 250 0.29 -17.86 12.46
N GLU A 251 0.97 -18.99 12.65
CA GLU A 251 1.08 -20.06 11.66
C GLU A 251 -0.29 -20.72 11.39
N ASN A 252 -1.10 -20.88 12.45
CA ASN A 252 -2.45 -21.43 12.32
C ASN A 252 -3.39 -20.43 11.64
N ILE A 253 -3.23 -19.13 11.95
CA ILE A 253 -3.98 -18.06 11.31
C ILE A 253 -3.70 -18.06 9.82
N LEU A 254 -2.44 -18.01 9.40
CA LEU A 254 -2.05 -18.04 8.00
C LEU A 254 -2.53 -19.28 7.28
N LYS A 255 -2.39 -20.46 7.91
CA LYS A 255 -2.87 -21.72 7.33
C LYS A 255 -4.37 -21.68 7.06
N GLN A 256 -5.17 -21.21 8.02
CA GLN A 256 -6.62 -21.08 7.85
C GLN A 256 -6.97 -20.03 6.79
N MET A 257 -6.26 -18.90 6.80
CA MET A 257 -6.47 -17.83 5.83
C MET A 257 -6.16 -18.29 4.40
N ARG A 258 -5.02 -18.96 4.16
CA ARG A 258 -4.66 -19.52 2.84
C ARG A 258 -5.70 -20.53 2.32
N GLN A 259 -6.37 -21.27 3.20
CA GLN A 259 -7.45 -22.19 2.82
C GLN A 259 -8.75 -21.47 2.45
N GLN A 260 -9.08 -20.39 3.16
CA GLN A 260 -10.34 -19.65 2.99
C GLN A 260 -10.24 -18.54 1.93
N TYR A 261 -9.06 -17.96 1.73
CA TYR A 261 -8.77 -16.87 0.82
C TYR A 261 -7.94 -17.37 -0.36
N SER A 262 -8.63 -17.84 -1.39
CA SER A 262 -8.05 -18.26 -2.67
C SER A 262 -8.53 -17.41 -3.87
N GLY A 263 -9.04 -16.19 -3.66
CA GLY A 263 -9.39 -15.21 -4.72
C GLY A 263 -9.41 -13.77 -4.18
N VAL A 264 -9.26 -12.67 -4.94
CA VAL A 264 -9.35 -12.35 -6.38
C VAL A 264 -8.00 -11.81 -6.94
N GLY A 265 -6.93 -11.82 -6.14
CA GLY A 265 -5.63 -11.24 -6.51
C GLY A 265 -4.63 -12.16 -7.21
N GLY A 266 -4.92 -13.48 -7.29
CA GLY A 266 -3.90 -14.49 -7.58
C GLY A 266 -2.80 -14.52 -6.50
N PRO A 267 -2.03 -15.60 -6.36
CA PRO A 267 -0.76 -15.51 -5.63
C PRO A 267 0.11 -14.44 -6.32
N LEU A 268 0.91 -13.71 -5.55
CA LEU A 268 1.97 -12.88 -6.14
C LEU A 268 2.81 -13.80 -7.03
N THR A 269 2.73 -13.58 -8.34
CA THR A 269 3.42 -14.45 -9.28
C THR A 269 4.92 -14.22 -9.12
N PRO A 270 5.72 -15.28 -9.02
CA PRO A 270 7.16 -15.13 -8.91
C PRO A 270 7.69 -14.37 -10.13
N ILE A 271 8.65 -13.47 -9.90
CA ILE A 271 9.26 -12.61 -10.93
C ILE A 271 9.96 -13.46 -12.00
N ALA A 272 10.52 -14.60 -11.60
CA ALA A 272 11.01 -15.64 -12.50
C ALA A 272 10.60 -17.03 -12.02
N LEU A 273 9.98 -17.81 -12.90
CA LEU A 273 9.87 -19.25 -12.75
C LEU A 273 11.12 -19.88 -13.39
N SER A 274 11.88 -20.67 -12.63
CA SER A 274 12.92 -21.52 -13.22
C SER A 274 12.24 -22.48 -14.20
N THR A 275 12.28 -22.12 -15.48
CA THR A 275 11.76 -22.93 -16.57
C THR A 275 12.97 -23.45 -17.34
N LYS A 276 13.16 -24.77 -17.31
CA LYS A 276 14.23 -25.52 -18.01
C LYS A 276 15.64 -25.46 -17.40
N GLY A 277 15.78 -25.82 -16.12
CA GLY A 277 17.04 -26.35 -15.59
C GLY A 277 18.18 -25.34 -15.37
N THR A 278 17.98 -24.06 -15.67
CA THR A 278 18.81 -22.97 -15.15
C THR A 278 18.34 -22.60 -13.74
N PRO A 279 19.23 -22.61 -12.73
CA PRO A 279 18.89 -22.09 -11.42
C PRO A 279 18.43 -20.65 -11.54
N ALA A 280 17.39 -20.28 -10.80
CA ALA A 280 16.95 -18.89 -10.74
C ALA A 280 18.11 -18.04 -10.23
N ASP A 281 18.28 -16.85 -10.83
CA ASP A 281 19.31 -15.92 -10.39
C ASP A 281 19.10 -15.56 -8.90
N PRO A 282 20.18 -15.32 -8.12
CA PRO A 282 20.09 -14.95 -6.72
C PRO A 282 19.14 -13.77 -6.43
N GLU A 283 19.10 -12.75 -7.28
CA GLU A 283 18.21 -11.59 -7.11
C GLU A 283 16.74 -11.99 -7.28
N SER A 284 16.44 -12.80 -8.28
CA SER A 284 15.10 -13.35 -8.53
C SER A 284 14.60 -14.19 -7.35
N LEU A 285 15.48 -15.01 -6.74
CA LEU A 285 15.15 -15.78 -5.55
C LEU A 285 14.85 -14.86 -4.36
N ARG A 286 15.66 -13.82 -4.16
CA ARG A 286 15.47 -12.82 -3.10
C ARG A 286 14.16 -12.04 -3.28
N ALA A 287 13.89 -11.60 -4.51
CA ALA A 287 12.66 -10.89 -4.85
C ALA A 287 11.42 -11.76 -4.63
N ASN A 288 11.47 -13.05 -5.03
CA ASN A 288 10.39 -14.00 -4.74
C ASN A 288 10.17 -14.19 -3.23
N ALA A 289 11.24 -14.26 -2.43
CA ALA A 289 11.11 -14.36 -0.97
C ALA A 289 10.42 -13.14 -0.36
N ILE A 290 10.73 -11.93 -0.84
CA ILE A 290 10.06 -10.69 -0.41
C ILE A 290 8.58 -10.72 -0.82
N LEU A 291 8.26 -11.15 -2.04
CA LEU A 291 6.87 -11.31 -2.48
C LEU A 291 6.09 -12.27 -1.57
N ASP A 292 6.67 -13.41 -1.21
CA ASP A 292 6.05 -14.36 -0.27
C ASP A 292 5.81 -13.72 1.11
N GLN A 293 6.77 -12.93 1.62
CA GLN A 293 6.61 -12.21 2.89
C GLN A 293 5.54 -11.10 2.80
N MET A 294 5.44 -10.41 1.67
CA MET A 294 4.40 -9.40 1.43
C MET A 294 3.00 -10.03 1.36
N ASP A 295 2.86 -11.20 0.74
CA ASP A 295 1.61 -11.98 0.77
C ASP A 295 1.25 -12.36 2.22
N GLU A 296 2.23 -12.83 3.00
CA GLU A 296 2.02 -13.15 4.41
C GLU A 296 1.57 -11.92 5.23
N LEU A 297 2.22 -10.76 5.03
CA LEU A 297 1.82 -9.49 5.64
C LEU A 297 0.36 -9.14 5.30
N ASN A 298 -0.02 -9.29 4.03
CA ASN A 298 -1.39 -9.04 3.58
C ASN A 298 -2.39 -9.98 4.29
N LEU A 299 -2.07 -11.27 4.37
CA LEU A 299 -2.89 -12.25 5.10
C LEU A 299 -3.02 -11.91 6.58
N TYR A 300 -1.94 -11.43 7.23
CA TYR A 300 -2.02 -10.96 8.61
C TYR A 300 -2.95 -9.76 8.76
N ARG A 301 -2.90 -8.80 7.85
CA ARG A 301 -3.81 -7.63 7.89
C ARG A 301 -5.26 -8.06 7.77
N ILE A 302 -5.58 -8.92 6.80
CA ILE A 302 -6.94 -9.46 6.62
C ILE A 302 -7.37 -10.26 7.85
N ALA A 303 -6.48 -11.05 8.45
CA ALA A 303 -6.79 -11.81 9.66
C ALA A 303 -7.05 -10.88 10.86
N ALA A 304 -6.32 -9.78 10.98
CA ALA A 304 -6.49 -8.82 12.06
C ALA A 304 -7.84 -8.10 12.00
N ASP A 305 -8.39 -7.86 10.80
CA ASP A 305 -9.73 -7.30 10.64
C ASP A 305 -10.84 -8.25 11.14
N LYS A 306 -10.55 -9.55 11.20
CA LYS A 306 -11.51 -10.62 11.60
C LYS A 306 -11.50 -10.97 13.08
N ILE A 307 -10.56 -10.42 13.85
CA ILE A 307 -10.40 -10.69 15.28
C ILE A 307 -10.76 -9.40 16.04
N PRO A 308 -11.48 -9.47 17.19
CA PRO A 308 -12.06 -8.31 17.87
C PRO A 308 -11.03 -7.45 18.62
N PHE A 309 -10.08 -6.91 17.87
CA PHE A 309 -8.99 -6.06 18.30
C PHE A 309 -9.39 -4.59 18.47
N ALA A 310 -10.41 -4.13 17.74
CA ALA A 310 -10.86 -2.74 17.81
C ALA A 310 -11.68 -2.45 19.07
N GLN A 311 -11.70 -1.18 19.48
CA GLN A 311 -12.52 -0.72 20.59
C GLN A 311 -13.98 -0.53 20.13
N PRO A 312 -14.98 -1.03 20.87
CA PRO A 312 -16.38 -0.97 20.44
C PRO A 312 -17.01 0.44 20.51
N VAL A 313 -16.31 1.41 21.10
CA VAL A 313 -16.78 2.80 21.27
C VAL A 313 -15.58 3.75 21.19
N HIS A 314 -15.60 4.67 20.22
CA HIS A 314 -14.53 5.67 20.01
C HIS A 314 -14.81 7.02 20.71
N ALA A 315 -16.05 7.26 21.17
CA ALA A 315 -16.38 8.45 21.93
C ALA A 315 -15.71 8.43 23.33
N ALA A 316 -15.57 9.60 23.95
CA ALA A 316 -15.10 9.71 25.33
C ALA A 316 -16.07 8.99 26.28
N VAL A 317 -15.67 7.82 26.75
CA VAL A 317 -16.44 6.97 27.67
C VAL A 317 -15.58 6.54 28.85
N ARG A 318 -16.21 6.30 29.99
CA ARG A 318 -15.52 5.86 31.20
C ARG A 318 -15.65 4.34 31.34
N ARG A 319 -14.52 3.64 31.43
CA ARG A 319 -14.51 2.23 31.84
C ARG A 319 -15.01 2.13 33.28
N THR A 320 -16.10 1.43 33.50
CA THR A 320 -16.78 1.35 34.80
C THR A 320 -16.54 0.05 35.52
N SER A 321 -16.48 -1.07 34.79
CA SER A 321 -16.24 -2.36 35.43
C SER A 321 -15.58 -3.39 34.52
N GLY A 322 -14.66 -4.16 35.11
CA GLY A 322 -13.81 -5.13 34.43
C GLY A 322 -14.39 -6.54 34.36
N PHE A 323 -13.80 -7.36 33.50
CA PHE A 323 -14.06 -8.81 33.42
C PHE A 323 -13.58 -9.51 34.70
N GLY A 324 -14.30 -10.54 35.15
CA GLY A 324 -13.90 -11.37 36.30
C GLY A 324 -14.96 -11.49 37.40
N TYR A 325 -14.65 -12.23 38.46
CA TYR A 325 -15.56 -12.43 39.58
C TYR A 325 -15.72 -11.15 40.40
N ARG A 326 -16.98 -10.72 40.58
CA ARG A 326 -17.35 -9.55 41.39
C ARG A 326 -18.62 -9.81 42.17
N ARG A 327 -18.89 -8.99 43.18
CA ARG A 327 -20.18 -9.02 43.89
C ARG A 327 -21.30 -8.58 42.94
N ASP A 328 -22.36 -9.38 42.77
CA ASP A 328 -23.49 -9.04 41.89
C ASP A 328 -24.18 -7.78 42.44
N PRO A 329 -24.25 -6.69 41.65
CA PRO A 329 -24.71 -5.38 42.13
C PRO A 329 -26.23 -5.32 42.37
N ILE A 330 -26.98 -6.36 41.98
CA ILE A 330 -28.46 -6.38 42.04
C ILE A 330 -28.95 -7.40 43.07
N ARG A 331 -28.36 -8.60 43.11
CA ARG A 331 -28.80 -9.71 43.96
C ARG A 331 -27.85 -10.03 45.12
N GLY A 332 -26.65 -9.45 45.14
CA GLY A 332 -25.58 -9.89 46.05
C GLY A 332 -24.98 -11.25 45.64
N GLY A 333 -23.90 -11.66 46.33
CA GLY A 333 -23.14 -12.90 46.02
C GLY A 333 -22.04 -12.71 44.96
N SER A 334 -21.12 -13.67 44.83
CA SER A 334 -20.05 -13.64 43.81
C SER A 334 -20.59 -14.11 42.45
N ARG A 335 -20.40 -13.31 41.40
CA ARG A 335 -20.80 -13.65 40.03
C ARG A 335 -19.67 -13.25 39.06
N LEU A 336 -19.41 -14.10 38.08
CA LEU A 336 -18.55 -13.75 36.95
C LEU A 336 -19.20 -12.65 36.10
N HIS A 337 -18.51 -11.53 35.97
CA HIS A 337 -18.78 -10.56 34.94
C HIS A 337 -18.12 -11.00 33.64
N ALA A 338 -18.92 -11.49 32.70
CA ALA A 338 -18.47 -12.12 31.46
C ALA A 338 -17.99 -11.14 30.38
N GLY A 339 -17.85 -9.85 30.70
CA GLY A 339 -17.52 -8.79 29.76
C GLY A 339 -16.89 -7.58 30.42
N MET A 340 -17.01 -6.44 29.76
CA MET A 340 -16.47 -5.14 30.16
C MET A 340 -17.54 -4.06 29.99
N ASP A 341 -17.62 -3.16 30.97
CA ASP A 341 -18.66 -2.13 31.03
C ASP A 341 -18.09 -0.73 30.78
N TRP A 342 -18.58 -0.01 29.76
CA TRP A 342 -18.25 1.38 29.46
C TRP A 342 -19.45 2.30 29.61
N ALA A 343 -19.39 3.27 30.51
CA ALA A 343 -20.44 4.26 30.69
C ALA A 343 -20.21 5.50 29.81
N GLY A 344 -21.30 6.01 29.25
CA GLY A 344 -21.30 7.13 28.33
C GLY A 344 -22.70 7.72 28.16
N ARG A 345 -22.85 8.62 27.19
CA ARG A 345 -24.14 9.25 26.89
C ARG A 345 -25.05 8.25 26.18
N SER A 346 -26.36 8.38 26.39
CA SER A 346 -27.30 7.55 25.66
C SER A 346 -27.25 7.90 24.17
N GLY A 347 -27.30 6.88 23.32
CA GLY A 347 -27.18 7.01 21.88
C GLY A 347 -25.75 7.10 21.35
N THR A 348 -24.71 7.09 22.21
CA THR A 348 -23.31 7.01 21.79
C THR A 348 -23.13 5.86 20.78
N PRO A 349 -22.53 6.10 19.60
CA PRO A 349 -22.28 5.07 18.59
C PRO A 349 -21.53 3.86 19.16
N ILE A 350 -22.03 2.67 18.85
CA ILE A 350 -21.36 1.39 19.14
C ILE A 350 -21.02 0.74 17.81
N LEU A 351 -19.75 0.36 17.68
CA LEU A 351 -19.16 -0.13 16.44
C LEU A 351 -18.81 -1.62 16.56
N SER A 352 -18.82 -2.34 15.42
CA SER A 352 -18.31 -3.71 15.37
C SER A 352 -16.80 -3.71 15.58
N THR A 353 -16.31 -4.60 16.43
CA THR A 353 -14.87 -4.70 16.74
C THR A 353 -14.07 -5.55 15.75
N ALA A 354 -14.76 -6.26 14.86
CA ALA A 354 -14.19 -7.09 13.80
C ALA A 354 -15.21 -7.39 12.70
N ASP A 355 -14.72 -7.89 11.57
CA ASP A 355 -15.52 -8.43 10.48
C ASP A 355 -16.31 -9.65 10.93
N GLY A 356 -17.57 -9.76 10.53
CA GLY A 356 -18.38 -10.91 10.89
C GLY A 356 -19.79 -10.88 10.35
N VAL A 357 -20.61 -11.80 10.88
CA VAL A 357 -22.03 -11.93 10.54
C VAL A 357 -22.86 -11.77 11.81
N VAL A 358 -23.88 -10.92 11.75
CA VAL A 358 -24.81 -10.73 12.87
C VAL A 358 -25.65 -11.99 13.04
N VAL A 359 -25.48 -12.68 14.17
CA VAL A 359 -26.24 -13.90 14.51
C VAL A 359 -27.42 -13.62 15.45
N HIS A 360 -27.44 -12.45 16.09
CA HIS A 360 -28.58 -11.99 16.88
C HIS A 360 -28.65 -10.47 16.89
N ALA A 361 -29.86 -9.93 16.74
CA ALA A 361 -30.15 -8.50 16.82
C ALA A 361 -31.56 -8.32 17.39
N GLY A 362 -31.68 -8.13 18.70
CA GLY A 362 -32.99 -8.10 19.34
C GLY A 362 -32.94 -8.03 20.86
N TRP A 363 -34.06 -8.37 21.49
CA TRP A 363 -34.17 -8.45 22.95
C TRP A 363 -33.73 -9.81 23.47
N GLN A 364 -32.86 -9.83 24.49
CA GLN A 364 -32.49 -11.02 25.22
C GLN A 364 -32.63 -10.78 26.73
N SER A 365 -33.22 -11.75 27.43
CA SER A 365 -33.44 -11.65 28.88
C SER A 365 -32.13 -11.36 29.63
N GLY A 366 -32.18 -10.39 30.55
CA GLY A 366 -31.01 -9.88 31.28
C GLY A 366 -30.16 -8.87 30.51
N TYR A 367 -29.86 -9.10 29.24
CA TYR A 367 -29.02 -8.22 28.41
C TYR A 367 -29.78 -7.03 27.80
N GLY A 368 -31.11 -7.10 27.74
CA GLY A 368 -31.93 -6.08 27.08
C GLY A 368 -31.79 -6.16 25.57
N ARG A 369 -31.74 -5.02 24.89
CA ARG A 369 -31.41 -4.99 23.46
C ARG A 369 -29.94 -5.30 23.27
N MET A 370 -29.65 -6.30 22.44
CA MET A 370 -28.30 -6.72 22.17
C MET A 370 -28.07 -7.13 20.72
N VAL A 371 -26.81 -7.04 20.32
CA VAL A 371 -26.29 -7.57 19.06
C VAL A 371 -25.25 -8.64 19.38
N LYS A 372 -25.28 -9.77 18.67
CA LYS A 372 -24.21 -10.77 18.67
C LYS A 372 -23.66 -10.90 17.26
N ILE A 373 -22.34 -10.88 17.14
CA ILE A 373 -21.64 -11.00 15.86
C ILE A 373 -20.73 -12.20 15.95
N LYS A 374 -20.87 -13.13 15.00
CA LYS A 374 -19.97 -14.26 14.85
C LYS A 374 -18.86 -13.87 13.88
N HIS A 375 -17.63 -14.08 14.33
CA HIS A 375 -16.40 -13.79 13.60
C HIS A 375 -15.71 -15.10 13.18
N GLU A 376 -14.58 -14.97 12.49
CA GLU A 376 -13.71 -16.12 12.21
C GLU A 376 -13.01 -16.62 13.50
N PHE A 377 -12.25 -17.70 13.38
CA PHE A 377 -11.46 -18.28 14.48
C PHE A 377 -12.30 -18.66 15.72
N GLY A 378 -13.58 -18.99 15.52
CA GLY A 378 -14.49 -19.41 16.59
C GLY A 378 -14.90 -18.30 17.55
N MET A 379 -14.71 -17.03 17.16
CA MET A 379 -14.97 -15.88 18.02
C MET A 379 -16.39 -15.32 17.87
N GLU A 380 -16.95 -14.84 18.97
CA GLU A 380 -18.23 -14.14 19.02
C GLU A 380 -18.10 -12.89 19.89
N THR A 381 -18.62 -11.76 19.44
CA THR A 381 -18.75 -10.55 20.26
C THR A 381 -20.21 -10.28 20.60
N ARG A 382 -20.43 -9.71 21.78
CA ARG A 382 -21.77 -9.33 22.26
C ARG A 382 -21.79 -7.88 22.71
N TYR A 383 -22.83 -7.17 22.32
CA TYR A 383 -23.04 -5.76 22.65
C TYR A 383 -24.42 -5.62 23.27
N ALA A 384 -24.50 -5.32 24.55
CA ALA A 384 -25.75 -5.34 25.31
C ALA A 384 -26.13 -3.97 25.88
N HIS A 385 -27.33 -3.93 26.47
CA HIS A 385 -27.96 -2.74 27.05
C HIS A 385 -28.22 -1.61 26.05
N LEU A 386 -28.32 -1.92 24.76
CA LEU A 386 -28.41 -0.93 23.67
C LEU A 386 -29.65 -0.03 23.78
N SER A 387 -29.55 1.20 23.29
CA SER A 387 -30.66 2.16 23.12
C SER A 387 -31.35 2.04 21.77
N LYS A 388 -30.65 1.53 20.76
CA LYS A 388 -31.14 1.22 19.42
C LYS A 388 -30.22 0.19 18.76
N ILE A 389 -30.78 -0.60 17.84
CA ILE A 389 -30.04 -1.54 17.01
C ILE A 389 -30.17 -1.04 15.56
N THR A 390 -29.05 -0.97 14.83
CA THR A 390 -29.01 -0.48 13.44
C THR A 390 -28.79 -1.60 12.42
N VAL A 391 -28.58 -2.83 12.88
CA VAL A 391 -28.28 -4.01 12.05
C VAL A 391 -29.32 -5.11 12.20
N LYS A 392 -29.33 -6.06 11.27
CA LYS A 392 -30.28 -7.20 11.23
C LYS A 392 -29.54 -8.54 11.25
N VAL A 393 -30.22 -9.59 11.72
CA VAL A 393 -29.67 -10.96 11.66
C VAL A 393 -29.36 -11.34 10.22
N GLY A 394 -28.20 -11.96 10.00
CA GLY A 394 -27.67 -12.33 8.68
C GLY A 394 -26.87 -11.23 7.98
N GLN A 395 -26.88 -10.00 8.49
CA GLN A 395 -26.10 -8.90 7.92
C GLN A 395 -24.59 -9.15 8.14
N ARG A 396 -23.81 -9.01 7.07
CA ARG A 396 -22.34 -8.90 7.16
C ARG A 396 -21.98 -7.50 7.62
N VAL A 397 -21.06 -7.41 8.56
CA VAL A 397 -20.55 -6.17 9.12
C VAL A 397 -19.03 -6.20 9.08
N SER A 398 -18.44 -5.07 8.75
CA SER A 398 -17.00 -4.86 8.77
C SER A 398 -16.57 -4.27 10.11
N ARG A 399 -15.29 -4.40 10.45
CA ARG A 399 -14.68 -3.69 11.57
C ARG A 399 -14.97 -2.18 11.47
N GLY A 400 -15.50 -1.59 12.54
CA GLY A 400 -15.87 -0.17 12.60
C GLY A 400 -17.31 0.15 12.21
N ASP A 401 -18.08 -0.80 11.68
CA ASP A 401 -19.48 -0.56 11.27
C ASP A 401 -20.36 -0.18 12.46
N LEU A 402 -21.29 0.77 12.25
CA LEU A 402 -22.28 1.16 13.25
C LEU A 402 -23.33 0.05 13.47
N ILE A 403 -23.33 -0.55 14.66
CA ILE A 403 -24.25 -1.65 15.01
C ILE A 403 -25.35 -1.25 15.99
N GLY A 404 -25.20 -0.13 16.69
CA GLY A 404 -26.22 0.37 17.59
C GLY A 404 -25.83 1.64 18.34
N GLY A 405 -26.65 1.99 19.33
CA GLY A 405 -26.40 3.10 20.24
C GLY A 405 -26.36 2.64 21.69
N MET A 406 -25.50 3.26 22.51
CA MET A 406 -25.39 2.97 23.94
C MET A 406 -26.70 3.29 24.67
N GLY A 407 -27.09 2.47 25.64
CA GLY A 407 -28.37 2.62 26.34
C GLY A 407 -28.37 2.11 27.76
N ASN A 408 -29.58 1.90 28.27
CA ASN A 408 -29.85 1.38 29.62
C ASN A 408 -31.03 0.39 29.56
N SER A 409 -31.01 -0.54 28.62
CA SER A 409 -32.10 -1.54 28.46
C SER A 409 -31.78 -2.85 29.19
N GLY A 410 -32.81 -3.62 29.54
CA GLY A 410 -32.63 -4.90 30.25
C GLY A 410 -32.22 -4.71 31.70
N ARG A 411 -31.37 -5.61 32.22
CA ARG A 411 -30.92 -5.59 33.61
C ARG A 411 -29.68 -4.68 33.75
N SER A 412 -29.91 -3.38 33.83
CA SER A 412 -28.86 -2.35 33.88
C SER A 412 -29.19 -1.28 34.94
N THR A 413 -28.16 -0.72 35.58
CA THR A 413 -28.30 0.31 36.63
C THR A 413 -28.09 1.74 36.12
N GLY A 414 -27.63 1.91 34.89
CA GLY A 414 -27.37 3.20 34.27
C GLY A 414 -26.90 3.06 32.83
N THR A 415 -26.78 4.17 32.10
CA THR A 415 -26.37 4.11 30.68
C THR A 415 -24.95 3.61 30.51
N HIS A 416 -24.79 2.43 29.91
CA HIS A 416 -23.51 1.83 29.60
C HIS A 416 -23.60 0.82 28.46
N LEU A 417 -22.46 0.51 27.85
CA LEU A 417 -22.26 -0.66 27.02
C LEU A 417 -21.70 -1.78 27.88
N HIS A 418 -22.37 -2.94 27.88
CA HIS A 418 -21.78 -4.20 28.30
C HIS A 418 -21.29 -4.96 27.06
N TYR A 419 -19.98 -5.20 26.96
CA TYR A 419 -19.38 -5.87 25.81
C TYR A 419 -18.59 -7.12 26.22
N GLU A 420 -18.87 -8.23 25.53
CA GLU A 420 -18.23 -9.53 25.75
C GLU A 420 -17.45 -9.93 24.49
N VAL A 421 -16.30 -10.58 24.69
CA VAL A 421 -15.61 -11.40 23.68
C VAL A 421 -15.72 -12.84 24.14
N ARG A 422 -16.05 -13.75 23.22
CA ARG A 422 -16.16 -15.17 23.51
C ARG A 422 -15.38 -15.97 22.48
N VAL A 423 -14.70 -17.02 22.94
CA VAL A 423 -13.95 -17.95 22.11
C VAL A 423 -14.56 -19.33 22.29
N ASN A 424 -15.05 -19.95 21.22
CA ASN A 424 -15.72 -21.25 21.25
C ASN A 424 -16.87 -21.33 22.28
N GLY A 425 -17.54 -20.20 22.53
CA GLY A 425 -18.65 -20.09 23.47
C GLY A 425 -18.26 -19.65 24.88
N ASP A 426 -16.98 -19.69 25.27
CA ASP A 426 -16.52 -19.28 26.60
C ASP A 426 -16.16 -17.79 26.65
N PRO A 427 -16.56 -17.05 27.70
CA PRO A 427 -16.27 -15.64 27.81
C PRO A 427 -14.82 -15.41 28.22
N VAL A 428 -14.12 -14.54 27.50
CA VAL A 428 -12.73 -14.17 27.74
C VAL A 428 -12.63 -12.67 28.03
N ASN A 429 -11.51 -12.24 28.62
CA ASN A 429 -11.32 -10.83 28.96
C ASN A 429 -11.20 -9.97 27.67
N PRO A 430 -12.15 -9.06 27.39
CA PRO A 430 -12.10 -8.25 26.16
C PRO A 430 -10.88 -7.33 26.08
N MET A 431 -10.32 -6.92 27.22
CA MET A 431 -9.15 -6.04 27.25
C MET A 431 -7.86 -6.72 26.80
N THR A 432 -7.78 -8.06 26.82
CA THR A 432 -6.63 -8.78 26.28
C THR A 432 -6.50 -8.51 24.78
N TYR A 433 -7.62 -8.53 24.06
CA TYR A 433 -7.68 -8.25 22.62
C TYR A 433 -7.43 -6.78 22.31
N ILE A 434 -8.16 -5.87 22.97
CA ILE A 434 -8.02 -4.42 22.71
C ILE A 434 -6.58 -3.93 22.98
N LYS A 435 -5.92 -4.46 24.02
CA LYS A 435 -4.53 -4.08 24.34
C LYS A 435 -3.50 -4.67 23.38
N ALA A 436 -3.71 -5.90 22.91
CA ALA A 436 -2.80 -6.53 21.95
C ALA A 436 -2.66 -5.70 20.67
N ALA A 437 -3.73 -5.00 20.28
CA ALA A 437 -3.80 -4.18 19.08
C ALA A 437 -3.26 -2.75 19.24
N THR A 438 -3.05 -2.26 20.47
CA THR A 438 -2.70 -0.85 20.75
C THR A 438 -1.32 -0.44 20.22
N ASN A 439 -0.45 -1.41 19.95
CA ASN A 439 0.92 -1.16 19.45
C ASN A 439 1.08 -1.52 17.96
N VAL A 440 -0.02 -1.72 17.24
CA VAL A 440 -0.03 -2.20 15.84
C VAL A 440 -0.85 -1.30 14.91
N PHE A 441 -1.93 -0.68 15.41
CA PHE A 441 -2.84 0.17 14.65
C PHE A 441 -2.88 1.61 15.13
#